data_AF-A0A452RED2-F1
#
_entry.id   AF-A0A452RED2-F1
#
_cell.length_a   1.000
_cell.length_b   1.000
_cell.length_c   1.000
_cell.angle_alpha   90.00
_cell.angle_beta   90.00
_cell.angle_gamma   90.00
#
_symmetry.space_group_name_H-M   'P 1'
#
loop_
_entity.id
_entity.type
_entity.pdbx_description
1 polymer ?
#
loop_
_entity_poly.entity_id
_entity_poly.type
_entity_poly.pdbx_seq_one_letter_code
_entity_poly.pdbx_strand_id
1 'polypeptide(L)'
;MPCNLTRYGKELSMVKIPSKASAKYLAKKFNKSEQYIGENILVLDIFFEVLNYETIEQKKAYEIAGLLGDIGGQMGLFIGASILTVLELFDYAYEVIKHKLCRRGKCQKEAKRSSADKGVALSLDDVKRHNPCESLRGHPAGMTYAANILPHHPARGTFEDFTC
;
A
#
# COMPACT_ATOMS: atom_id res chain seq x y z
N MET A 1 22.52 23.13 0.19
CA MET A 1 23.44 21.99 0.01
C MET A 1 22.91 21.14 -1.14
N PRO A 2 23.75 20.59 -2.02
CA PRO A 2 23.30 19.69 -3.09
C PRO A 2 22.85 18.34 -2.53
N CYS A 3 21.88 17.68 -3.19
CA CYS A 3 21.36 16.36 -2.77
C CYS A 3 22.32 15.22 -3.09
N ASN A 4 23.24 15.43 -4.03
CA ASN A 4 24.29 14.47 -4.37
C ASN A 4 25.65 15.14 -4.14
N LEU A 5 26.48 14.48 -3.32
CA LEU A 5 27.81 14.95 -2.98
C LEU A 5 28.74 13.76 -2.80
N THR A 6 29.83 13.73 -3.56
CA THR A 6 30.94 12.80 -3.35
C THR A 6 32.00 13.46 -2.48
N ARG A 7 32.36 12.84 -1.36
CA ARG A 7 33.48 13.25 -0.51
C ARG A 7 34.55 12.17 -0.49
N TYR A 8 35.80 12.58 -0.68
CA TYR A 8 36.96 11.70 -0.54
C TYR A 8 37.58 11.92 0.84
N GLY A 9 37.38 10.95 1.74
CA GLY A 9 38.16 10.88 2.98
C GLY A 9 39.63 10.68 2.63
N LYS A 10 40.53 11.38 3.32
CA LYS A 10 41.98 11.25 3.12
C LYS A 10 42.65 10.86 4.42
N GLU A 11 43.45 9.82 4.38
CA GLU A 11 44.42 9.48 5.42
C GLU A 11 45.82 9.77 4.89
N LEU A 12 46.69 10.37 5.71
CA LEU A 12 48.03 10.80 5.29
C LEU A 12 49.07 10.03 6.08
N SER A 13 49.96 9.34 5.38
CA SER A 13 51.19 8.76 5.95
C SER A 13 52.41 9.35 5.24
N MET A 14 53.47 9.61 6.00
CA MET A 14 54.68 10.26 5.50
C MET A 14 55.92 9.47 5.91
N VAL A 15 56.84 9.27 4.97
CA VAL A 15 58.15 8.66 5.19
C VAL A 15 59.25 9.57 4.69
N LYS A 16 60.41 9.53 5.35
CA LYS A 16 61.55 10.36 4.97
C LYS A 16 62.19 9.86 3.67
N ILE A 17 62.30 10.74 2.67
CA ILE A 17 63.00 10.52 1.40
C ILE A 17 64.00 11.68 1.19
N PRO A 18 65.21 11.42 0.66
CA PRO A 18 65.80 10.12 0.33
C PRO A 18 66.38 9.38 1.55
N SER A 19 66.56 8.06 1.41
CA SER A 19 67.34 7.30 2.38
C SER A 19 68.83 7.53 2.13
N LYS A 20 69.69 7.27 3.14
CA LYS A 20 71.15 7.42 2.99
C LYS A 20 71.71 6.61 1.81
N ALA A 21 71.08 5.48 1.48
CA ALA A 21 71.48 4.63 0.36
C ALA A 21 71.04 5.21 -1.00
N SER A 22 69.82 5.77 -1.10
CA SER A 22 69.28 6.30 -2.36
C SER A 22 69.68 7.75 -2.66
N ALA A 23 70.14 8.52 -1.65
CA ALA A 23 70.53 9.92 -1.79
C ALA A 23 71.61 10.13 -2.87
N LYS A 24 72.68 9.31 -2.86
CA LYS A 24 73.76 9.36 -3.86
C LYS A 24 73.27 9.08 -5.28
N TYR A 25 72.38 8.11 -5.43
CA TYR A 25 71.81 7.76 -6.72
C TYR A 25 70.93 8.89 -7.27
N LEU A 26 70.05 9.46 -6.43
CA LEU A 26 69.18 10.56 -6.81
C LEU A 26 69.97 11.83 -7.12
N ALA A 27 70.99 12.16 -6.33
CA ALA A 27 71.89 13.28 -6.57
C ALA A 27 72.59 13.17 -7.93
N LYS A 28 73.11 11.98 -8.26
CA LYS A 28 73.76 11.71 -9.55
C LYS A 28 72.79 11.70 -10.73
N LYS A 29 71.58 11.15 -10.55
CA LYS A 29 70.55 11.06 -11.59
C LYS A 29 69.97 12.42 -11.97
N PHE A 30 69.75 13.29 -10.98
CA PHE A 30 69.22 14.63 -11.20
C PHE A 30 70.30 15.71 -11.32
N ASN A 31 71.58 15.33 -11.24
CA ASN A 31 72.74 16.23 -11.26
C ASN A 31 72.61 17.41 -10.27
N LYS A 32 72.24 17.08 -9.02
CA LYS A 32 72.06 18.02 -7.90
C LYS A 32 72.80 17.53 -6.66
N SER A 33 73.05 18.43 -5.72
CA SER A 33 73.65 18.05 -4.42
C SER A 33 72.68 17.19 -3.60
N GLU A 34 73.20 16.33 -2.73
CA GLU A 34 72.37 15.50 -1.84
C GLU A 34 71.43 16.34 -0.96
N GLN A 35 71.91 17.52 -0.53
CA GLN A 35 71.12 18.47 0.24
C GLN A 35 69.94 19.02 -0.57
N TYR A 36 70.16 19.38 -1.84
CA TYR A 36 69.09 19.83 -2.71
C TYR A 36 68.02 18.75 -2.92
N ILE A 37 68.43 17.49 -3.04
CA ILE A 37 67.50 16.36 -3.16
C ILE A 37 66.64 16.22 -1.90
N GLY A 38 67.23 16.35 -0.71
CA GLY A 38 66.48 16.24 0.55
C GLY A 38 65.51 17.39 0.82
N GLU A 39 65.75 18.57 0.27
CA GLU A 39 64.92 19.76 0.49
C GLU A 39 63.85 19.96 -0.59
N ASN A 40 64.05 19.41 -1.80
CA ASN A 40 63.20 19.74 -2.97
C ASN A 40 62.49 18.52 -3.59
N ILE A 41 62.86 17.28 -3.26
CA ILE A 41 62.15 16.11 -3.79
C ILE A 41 61.02 15.70 -2.85
N LEU A 42 59.84 15.50 -3.44
CA LEU A 42 58.68 14.88 -2.80
C LEU A 42 58.18 13.71 -3.64
N VAL A 43 57.62 12.71 -2.97
CA VAL A 43 56.91 11.61 -3.62
C VAL A 43 55.49 11.61 -3.05
N LEU A 44 54.50 11.64 -3.93
CA LEU A 44 53.08 11.61 -3.57
C LEU A 44 52.49 10.34 -4.18
N ASP A 45 51.98 9.47 -3.32
CA ASP A 45 51.25 8.27 -3.73
C ASP A 45 49.80 8.41 -3.27
N ILE A 46 48.86 8.33 -4.22
CA ILE A 46 47.43 8.47 -3.97
C ILE A 46 46.76 7.17 -4.39
N PHE A 47 46.24 6.44 -3.41
CA PHE A 47 45.58 5.16 -3.61
C PHE A 47 44.31 5.09 -2.75
N PHE A 48 43.41 4.20 -3.14
CA PHE A 48 42.25 3.83 -2.34
C PHE A 48 42.65 2.69 -1.39
N GLU A 49 42.42 2.86 -0.08
CA GLU A 49 42.77 1.85 0.93
C GLU A 49 42.01 0.54 0.69
N VAL A 50 40.72 0.64 0.36
CA VAL A 50 39.86 -0.46 -0.02
C VAL A 50 38.98 0.01 -1.19
N LEU A 51 38.60 -0.90 -2.10
CA LEU A 51 37.60 -0.64 -3.16
C LEU A 51 36.17 -0.47 -2.61
N ASN A 52 36.02 -0.13 -1.34
CA ASN A 52 34.75 -0.02 -0.66
C ASN A 52 34.32 1.45 -0.64
N TYR A 53 33.23 1.75 -1.35
CA TYR A 53 32.65 3.08 -1.37
C TYR A 53 31.61 3.16 -0.25
N GLU A 54 31.75 4.13 0.65
CA GLU A 54 30.72 4.40 1.65
C GLU A 54 29.63 5.30 1.04
N THR A 55 28.40 4.79 0.98
CA THR A 55 27.23 5.55 0.55
C THR A 55 26.41 5.98 1.75
N ILE A 56 26.27 7.30 1.94
CA ILE A 56 25.43 7.88 3.00
C ILE A 56 24.19 8.49 2.34
N GLU A 57 23.10 7.74 2.37
CA GLU A 57 21.81 8.18 1.82
C GLU A 57 20.86 8.64 2.93
N GLN A 58 20.24 9.80 2.73
CA GLN A 58 19.17 10.27 3.61
C GLN A 58 17.84 9.70 3.14
N LYS A 59 17.36 8.66 3.83
CA LYS A 59 16.05 8.05 3.57
C LYS A 59 14.99 8.72 4.43
N LYS A 60 13.78 8.85 3.89
CA LYS A 60 12.64 9.35 4.66
C LYS A 60 12.32 8.32 5.73
N ALA A 61 12.27 8.75 7.00
CA ALA A 61 11.93 7.86 8.11
C ALA A 61 10.47 7.39 8.07
N TYR A 62 9.62 8.08 7.31
CA TYR A 62 8.22 7.75 7.18
C TYR A 62 7.75 7.97 5.73
N GLU A 63 7.14 6.94 5.16
CA GLU A 63 6.53 6.98 3.84
C GLU A 63 5.00 6.97 3.96
N ILE A 64 4.32 7.34 2.86
CA ILE A 64 2.85 7.31 2.79
C ILE A 64 2.33 5.90 3.06
N ALA A 65 3.08 4.86 2.62
CA ALA A 65 2.78 3.48 2.94
C ALA A 65 2.83 3.19 4.45
N GLY A 66 3.82 3.75 5.17
CA GLY A 66 3.90 3.67 6.62
C GLY A 66 2.71 4.36 7.31
N LEU A 67 2.31 5.54 6.81
CA LEU A 67 1.12 6.26 7.30
C LEU A 67 -0.16 5.45 7.19
N LEU A 68 -0.41 4.90 6.01
CA LEU A 68 -1.60 4.10 5.75
C LEU A 68 -1.57 2.79 6.54
N GLY A 69 -0.38 2.21 6.73
CA GLY A 69 -0.16 1.03 7.55
C GLY A 69 -0.49 1.25 9.02
N ASP A 70 -0.06 2.37 9.60
CA ASP A 70 -0.33 2.69 11.02
C ASP A 70 -1.81 2.99 11.25
N ILE A 71 -2.45 3.76 10.36
CA ILE A 71 -3.88 4.06 10.43
C ILE A 71 -4.71 2.77 10.24
N GLY A 72 -4.41 2.00 9.19
CA GLY A 72 -5.12 0.75 8.90
C GLY A 72 -4.91 -0.31 9.97
N GLY A 73 -3.70 -0.42 10.52
CA GLY A 73 -3.35 -1.33 11.60
C GLY A 73 -4.10 -1.02 12.88
N GLN A 74 -4.16 0.25 13.29
CA GLN A 74 -4.94 0.64 14.47
C GLN A 74 -6.45 0.48 14.24
N MET A 75 -6.99 0.90 13.10
CA MET A 75 -8.43 0.73 12.81
C MET A 75 -8.84 -0.75 12.71
N GLY A 76 -8.01 -1.58 12.10
CA GLY A 76 -8.21 -3.03 12.02
C GLY A 76 -8.12 -3.73 13.38
N LEU A 77 -7.19 -3.31 14.23
CA LEU A 77 -7.00 -3.92 15.56
C LEU A 77 -8.10 -3.54 16.56
N PHE A 78 -8.56 -2.28 16.57
CA PHE A 78 -9.51 -1.79 17.57
C PHE A 78 -10.98 -2.01 17.21
N ILE A 79 -11.34 -1.93 15.92
CA ILE A 79 -12.74 -2.01 15.47
C ILE A 79 -13.00 -3.31 14.69
N GLY A 80 -11.94 -3.99 14.20
CA GLY A 80 -12.08 -5.03 13.19
C GLY A 80 -12.53 -4.47 11.84
N ALA A 81 -12.43 -3.14 11.65
CA ALA A 81 -12.84 -2.48 10.42
C ALA A 81 -11.75 -2.66 9.36
N SER A 82 -12.17 -3.17 8.20
CA SER A 82 -11.33 -3.27 7.01
C SER A 82 -11.82 -2.31 5.93
N ILE A 83 -11.06 -2.16 4.83
CA ILE A 83 -11.50 -1.37 3.68
C ILE A 83 -12.86 -1.85 3.14
N LEU A 84 -13.13 -3.16 3.21
CA LEU A 84 -14.41 -3.74 2.80
C LEU A 84 -15.57 -3.27 3.69
N THR A 85 -15.35 -3.17 5.00
CA THR A 85 -16.35 -2.67 5.96
C THR A 85 -16.70 -1.20 5.70
N VAL A 86 -15.72 -0.40 5.29
CA VAL A 86 -15.94 1.01 4.92
C VAL A 86 -16.74 1.12 3.62
N LEU A 87 -16.43 0.30 2.62
CA LEU A 87 -17.19 0.26 1.36
C LEU A 87 -18.65 -0.16 1.58
N GLU A 88 -18.89 -1.15 2.43
CA GLU A 88 -20.24 -1.59 2.80
C GLU A 88 -21.06 -0.47 3.46
N LEU A 89 -20.43 0.32 4.34
CA LEU A 89 -21.07 1.48 4.97
C LEU A 89 -21.44 2.56 3.93
N PHE A 90 -20.59 2.78 2.93
CA PHE A 90 -20.88 3.73 1.85
C PHE A 90 -22.02 3.25 0.94
N ASP A 91 -22.06 1.97 0.57
CA ASP A 91 -23.14 1.39 -0.23
C ASP A 91 -24.48 1.49 0.52
N TYR A 92 -24.48 1.14 1.82
CA TYR A 92 -25.67 1.28 2.66
C TYR A 92 -26.12 2.75 2.76
N ALA A 93 -25.18 3.67 3.01
CA ALA A 93 -25.49 5.09 3.10
C ALA A 93 -26.06 5.63 1.78
N TYR A 94 -25.53 5.23 0.64
CA TYR A 94 -26.02 5.64 -0.68
C TYR A 94 -27.47 5.20 -0.90
N GLU A 95 -27.79 3.92 -0.62
CA GLU A 95 -29.14 3.40 -0.81
C GLU A 95 -30.14 4.07 0.16
N VAL A 96 -29.72 4.35 1.41
CA VAL A 96 -30.54 5.09 2.39
C VAL A 96 -30.80 6.53 1.94
N ILE A 97 -29.78 7.24 1.44
CA ILE A 97 -29.92 8.62 0.93
C ILE A 97 -30.86 8.63 -0.27
N LYS A 98 -30.66 7.73 -1.23
CA LYS A 98 -31.53 7.57 -2.41
C LYS A 98 -32.98 7.28 -2.00
N HIS A 99 -33.21 6.36 -1.07
CA HIS A 99 -34.55 6.05 -0.58
C HIS A 99 -35.22 7.26 0.11
N LYS A 100 -34.48 8.00 0.94
CA LYS A 100 -34.98 9.23 1.60
C LYS A 100 -35.29 10.35 0.59
N LEU A 101 -34.44 10.54 -0.42
CA LEU A 101 -34.66 11.52 -1.49
C LEU A 101 -35.85 11.14 -2.38
N CYS A 102 -35.97 9.86 -2.76
CA CYS A 102 -37.13 9.37 -3.52
C CYS A 102 -38.44 9.49 -2.73
N ARG A 103 -38.43 9.25 -1.41
CA ARG A 103 -39.63 9.39 -0.57
C ARG A 103 -40.08 10.84 -0.42
N ARG A 104 -39.15 11.79 -0.34
CA ARG A 104 -39.45 13.24 -0.39
C ARG A 104 -40.03 13.67 -1.74
N GLY A 105 -39.53 13.11 -2.85
CA GLY A 105 -40.06 13.38 -4.20
C GLY A 105 -41.45 12.80 -4.47
N LYS A 106 -41.77 11.63 -3.91
CA LYS A 106 -43.11 11.00 -4.05
C LYS A 106 -44.19 11.73 -3.26
N CYS A 107 -43.88 12.20 -2.05
CA CYS A 107 -44.83 12.96 -1.22
C CYS A 107 -45.20 14.32 -1.85
N GLN A 108 -44.26 14.99 -2.54
CA GLN A 108 -44.58 16.19 -3.32
C GLN A 108 -45.41 15.92 -4.58
N LYS A 109 -45.25 14.75 -5.21
CA LYS A 109 -46.04 14.36 -6.40
C LYS A 109 -47.49 14.04 -6.05
N GLU A 110 -47.77 13.42 -4.91
CA GLU A 110 -49.15 13.15 -4.47
C GLU A 110 -49.91 14.42 -4.08
N ALA A 111 -49.26 15.37 -3.39
CA ALA A 111 -49.88 16.66 -3.04
C ALA A 111 -50.23 17.52 -4.27
N LYS A 112 -49.49 17.40 -5.38
CA LYS A 112 -49.81 18.11 -6.65
C LYS A 112 -50.86 17.40 -7.51
N ARG A 113 -51.12 16.10 -7.31
CA ARG A 113 -52.06 15.33 -8.15
C ARG A 113 -53.53 15.47 -7.69
N SER A 114 -53.78 15.90 -6.45
CA SER A 114 -55.13 16.06 -5.88
C SER A 114 -55.91 17.31 -6.33
N SER A 115 -55.33 18.25 -7.09
CA SER A 115 -56.05 19.44 -7.62
C SER A 115 -56.35 19.38 -9.12
N ALA A 116 -56.02 18.28 -9.81
CA ALA A 116 -56.14 18.17 -11.27
C ALA A 116 -57.11 17.06 -11.74
N ASP A 117 -58.01 16.57 -10.89
CA ASP A 117 -59.02 15.58 -11.29
C ASP A 117 -60.43 16.19 -11.38
N LYS A 118 -60.70 16.80 -12.52
CA LYS A 118 -62.03 16.88 -13.14
C LYS A 118 -61.83 16.76 -14.65
N GLY A 119 -61.83 15.54 -15.18
CA GLY A 119 -61.82 15.36 -16.63
C GLY A 119 -61.45 13.97 -17.10
N VAL A 120 -62.47 13.12 -17.22
CA VAL A 120 -62.62 11.98 -18.14
C VAL A 120 -61.44 11.72 -19.09
N ALA A 121 -60.72 10.63 -18.87
CA ALA A 121 -60.20 9.76 -19.93
C ALA A 121 -59.80 8.41 -19.33
N LEU A 122 -60.45 7.36 -19.80
CA LEU A 122 -60.03 5.96 -19.60
C LEU A 122 -58.62 5.81 -20.20
N SER A 123 -57.60 5.61 -19.37
CA SER A 123 -56.28 5.15 -19.85
C SER A 123 -55.90 3.88 -19.13
N LEU A 124 -55.91 2.83 -19.93
CA LEU A 124 -55.61 1.44 -19.62
C LEU A 124 -54.09 1.30 -19.69
N ASP A 125 -53.38 1.58 -18.60
CA ASP A 125 -51.95 1.30 -18.45
C ASP A 125 -51.68 0.72 -17.05
N ASP A 126 -52.47 -0.27 -16.69
CA ASP A 126 -52.13 -1.22 -15.64
C ASP A 126 -51.88 -2.57 -16.30
N VAL A 127 -50.76 -3.20 -15.91
CA VAL A 127 -50.25 -4.49 -16.37
C VAL A 127 -49.43 -4.46 -17.68
N LYS A 128 -48.09 -4.37 -17.55
CA LYS A 128 -47.16 -5.49 -17.82
C LYS A 128 -45.69 -5.03 -17.89
N ARG A 129 -45.00 -5.04 -16.75
CA ARG A 129 -43.55 -5.29 -16.68
C ARG A 129 -43.32 -6.46 -15.72
N HIS A 130 -43.43 -7.66 -16.25
CA HIS A 130 -42.88 -8.92 -15.74
C HIS A 130 -41.98 -9.45 -16.89
N ASN A 131 -40.82 -10.09 -16.75
CA ASN A 131 -39.95 -10.55 -15.67
C ASN A 131 -38.62 -11.01 -16.35
N PRO A 132 -37.56 -11.40 -15.63
CA PRO A 132 -37.37 -12.84 -15.46
C PRO A 132 -36.99 -13.20 -14.02
N CYS A 133 -37.87 -13.95 -13.38
CA CYS A 133 -37.52 -14.83 -12.28
C CYS A 133 -38.10 -16.20 -12.64
N GLU A 134 -37.29 -17.01 -13.32
CA GLU A 134 -37.36 -18.47 -13.35
C GLU A 134 -36.05 -18.93 -12.66
N SER A 135 -35.97 -19.94 -11.80
CA SER A 135 -36.82 -21.12 -11.63
C SER A 135 -36.53 -21.77 -10.26
N LEU A 136 -37.56 -22.16 -9.50
CA LEU A 136 -37.85 -23.58 -9.18
C LEU A 136 -39.00 -23.71 -8.16
N ARG A 137 -40.14 -24.25 -8.62
CA ARG A 137 -40.95 -25.36 -8.04
C ARG A 137 -42.46 -25.21 -8.26
N GLY A 138 -43.00 -26.01 -9.20
CA GLY A 138 -44.27 -26.73 -9.00
C GLY A 138 -43.93 -28.18 -8.67
N HIS A 139 -44.71 -29.03 -7.99
CA HIS A 139 -46.12 -29.04 -7.56
C HIS A 139 -46.24 -30.05 -6.35
N PRO A 140 -47.42 -30.24 -5.72
CA PRO A 140 -47.60 -30.89 -4.41
C PRO A 140 -47.91 -32.40 -4.48
N ALA A 141 -47.68 -33.12 -3.38
CA ALA A 141 -48.43 -34.33 -3.02
C ALA A 141 -48.32 -34.62 -1.50
N GLY A 142 -49.47 -34.66 -0.83
CA GLY A 142 -49.76 -35.65 0.20
C GLY A 142 -49.12 -35.52 1.60
N MET A 143 -50.01 -35.23 2.56
CA MET A 143 -50.17 -35.99 3.81
C MET A 143 -49.16 -35.80 4.94
N THR A 144 -49.56 -34.96 5.92
CA THR A 144 -49.22 -34.99 7.36
C THR A 144 -47.70 -34.92 7.66
N TYR A 145 -47.17 -34.49 8.81
CA TYR A 145 -47.19 -35.07 10.14
C TYR A 145 -46.71 -34.01 11.15
N ALA A 146 -46.98 -34.33 12.41
CA ALA A 146 -46.86 -33.48 13.57
C ALA A 146 -45.44 -33.25 14.09
N ALA A 147 -45.42 -32.30 15.02
CA ALA A 147 -44.41 -31.90 16.00
C ALA A 147 -43.42 -32.98 16.49
N ASN A 148 -42.23 -32.47 16.83
CA ASN A 148 -41.30 -32.92 17.88
C ASN A 148 -41.03 -34.42 18.02
N ILE A 149 -39.76 -34.82 17.85
CA ILE A 149 -39.06 -35.84 18.65
C ILE A 149 -37.55 -35.78 18.31
N LEU A 150 -36.71 -35.42 19.30
CA LEU A 150 -35.28 -35.78 19.42
C LEU A 150 -35.17 -37.31 19.70
N PRO A 151 -34.02 -38.06 19.63
CA PRO A 151 -32.59 -37.64 19.75
C PRO A 151 -31.55 -38.47 18.91
N HIS A 152 -30.26 -38.20 19.19
CA HIS A 152 -29.08 -39.11 19.23
C HIS A 152 -27.93 -38.98 18.18
N HIS A 153 -26.73 -38.67 18.71
CA HIS A 153 -25.32 -38.68 18.22
C HIS A 153 -24.82 -40.04 17.64
N PRO A 154 -23.51 -40.22 17.23
CA PRO A 154 -22.46 -39.34 16.63
C PRO A 154 -21.65 -40.02 15.46
N ALA A 155 -20.69 -39.31 14.83
CA ALA A 155 -19.27 -39.72 14.61
C ALA A 155 -18.58 -39.19 13.32
N ARG A 156 -17.31 -38.73 13.50
CA ARG A 156 -16.11 -38.71 12.58
C ARG A 156 -16.22 -37.98 11.23
N GLY A 157 -15.26 -37.17 10.77
CA GLY A 157 -13.92 -36.80 11.24
C GLY A 157 -13.13 -36.11 10.09
N THR A 158 -12.04 -35.40 10.47
CA THR A 158 -10.82 -35.04 9.69
C THR A 158 -10.94 -34.13 8.45
N PHE A 159 -10.36 -32.91 8.44
CA PHE A 159 -8.93 -32.54 8.20
C PHE A 159 -8.56 -32.81 6.72
N GLU A 160 -8.22 -31.83 5.87
CA GLU A 160 -6.91 -31.13 5.83
C GLU A 160 -6.94 -29.78 5.06
N ASP A 161 -6.07 -28.88 5.53
CA ASP A 161 -5.68 -27.57 5.00
C ASP A 161 -4.88 -27.64 3.70
N PHE A 162 -5.01 -26.61 2.84
CA PHE A 162 -4.02 -26.28 1.80
C PHE A 162 -3.72 -24.78 1.86
N THR A 163 -2.56 -24.43 2.41
CA THR A 163 -1.88 -23.13 2.24
C THR A 163 -0.64 -23.30 1.38
N CYS A 164 -0.41 -22.34 0.48
CA CYS A 164 0.88 -22.09 -0.18
C CYS A 164 1.89 -21.46 0.76
#